data_AF-A0ABD6ELB0-F1
#
_entry.id   AF-A0ABD6ELB0-F1
#
_cell.length_a   1.000
_cell.length_b   1.000
_cell.length_c   1.000
_cell.angle_alpha   90.00
_cell.angle_beta   90.00
_cell.angle_gamma   90.00
#
_symmetry.space_group_name_H-M   'P 1'
#
loop_
_entity.id
_entity.type
_entity.pdbx_description
1 polymer ?
#
loop_
_entity_poly.entity_id
_entity_poly.type
_entity_poly.pdbx_seq_one_letter_code
_entity_poly.pdbx_strand_id
1 'polypeptide(L)'
;MANNTLGPRDEEISFIEKHCAESARQLSRYQRLMDAIDQDKLTPELLDDCPELIKMNTEISKISYRIGILEQSIEEQKKINSEKGYDKECLSVESLDGENGVQIKKAKKEEKKNSEEGSDECESKPVLPKKSAPQGGGVVKQVERDYVKVENYCDSLRFLLNEIFAEAVRKAYPELHDVPITISETTTEKFGDYQFNSSMLIAQKLSKVGKKISPRDVAAAVLSKVQTHNRIAKMEVAGPGYINVFLNNASIAKSVASIALNGVSIPKITKRRVVVDFSSPNIAKQMHVGHLRSTIIGEAICRLFEFVGFDVLRINHIGDWGTQFGMLIAHLYDRFPNFLKELPPIDDLQAFYKESKKRFDDDEEFKKRAYECVVKLQNFEPDFVKAWQMICDVSRKDFSRIYDRLDVTIIERGESFYHKLMPKIVSELEERGFIKNEDGRKLMFPTGCDIPLTVVKSDGGYTYDTSDLAALKYRLEVDKADWIIYVVDSGQSLHLEVKLLSILFVRQKLRYFNYIK
;
A
#
# COMPACT_ATOMS: atom_id res chain seq x y z
N MET A 1 37.38 -59.96 -36.92
CA MET A 1 36.21 -60.06 -36.01
C MET A 1 35.72 -58.65 -35.76
N ALA A 2 34.43 -58.43 -35.94
CA ALA A 2 33.85 -57.22 -36.50
C ALA A 2 33.85 -56.00 -35.54
N ASN A 3 34.39 -54.89 -36.02
CA ASN A 3 34.03 -53.55 -35.53
C ASN A 3 32.63 -53.23 -36.07
N ASN A 4 31.61 -53.37 -35.22
CA ASN A 4 30.30 -52.78 -35.50
C ASN A 4 30.37 -51.27 -35.26
N THR A 5 30.90 -50.54 -36.23
CA THR A 5 30.58 -49.12 -36.38
C THR A 5 29.15 -49.02 -36.88
N LEU A 6 28.24 -48.72 -35.95
CA LEU A 6 26.83 -48.43 -36.22
C LEU A 6 26.75 -47.30 -37.26
N GLY A 7 26.02 -47.53 -38.34
CA GLY A 7 25.87 -46.55 -39.41
C GLY A 7 25.03 -45.35 -38.96
N PRO A 8 24.98 -44.24 -39.71
CA PRO A 8 24.21 -43.05 -39.34
C PRO A 8 22.70 -43.30 -39.13
N ARG A 9 22.15 -44.43 -39.61
CA ARG A 9 20.76 -44.87 -39.32
C ARG A 9 20.62 -45.61 -37.99
N ASP A 10 21.70 -46.20 -37.48
CA ASP A 10 21.69 -46.98 -36.24
C ASP A 10 21.78 -46.08 -35.00
N GLU A 11 22.41 -44.90 -35.10
CA GLU A 11 22.39 -43.88 -34.03
C GLU A 11 21.00 -43.25 -33.86
N GLU A 12 20.30 -42.98 -34.97
CA GLU A 12 18.90 -42.53 -34.93
C GLU A 12 17.98 -43.60 -34.34
N ILE A 13 18.17 -44.87 -34.70
CA ILE A 13 17.42 -45.99 -34.10
C ILE A 13 17.71 -46.08 -32.59
N SER A 14 18.97 -45.98 -32.15
CA SER A 14 19.33 -46.01 -30.73
C SER A 14 18.72 -44.84 -29.94
N PHE A 15 18.65 -43.65 -30.55
CA PHE A 15 17.99 -42.50 -29.96
C PHE A 15 16.48 -42.70 -29.83
N ILE A 16 15.83 -43.21 -30.88
CA ILE A 16 14.39 -43.53 -30.88
C ILE A 16 14.08 -44.64 -29.88
N GLU A 17 14.92 -45.68 -29.76
CA GLU A 17 14.76 -46.76 -28.78
C GLU A 17 14.88 -46.25 -27.34
N LYS A 18 15.85 -45.36 -27.07
CA LYS A 18 15.97 -44.69 -25.76
C LYS A 18 14.73 -43.85 -25.45
N HIS A 19 14.27 -43.06 -26.41
CA HIS A 19 13.10 -42.22 -26.23
C HIS A 19 11.83 -43.06 -26.02
N CYS A 20 11.68 -44.16 -26.76
CA CYS A 20 10.57 -45.09 -26.61
C CYS A 20 10.60 -45.80 -25.24
N ALA A 21 11.79 -46.18 -24.75
CA ALA A 21 11.95 -46.75 -23.42
C ALA A 21 11.63 -45.74 -22.30
N GLU A 22 11.97 -44.47 -22.49
CA GLU A 22 11.66 -43.39 -21.55
C GLU A 22 10.16 -43.07 -21.54
N SER A 23 9.53 -42.99 -22.70
CA SER A 23 8.07 -42.83 -22.83
C SER A 23 7.31 -44.01 -22.22
N ALA A 24 7.78 -45.25 -22.39
CA ALA A 24 7.18 -46.43 -21.77
C ALA A 24 7.26 -46.38 -20.23
N ARG A 25 8.38 -45.91 -19.67
CA ARG A 25 8.53 -45.69 -18.22
C ARG A 25 7.57 -44.62 -17.71
N GLN A 26 7.38 -43.54 -18.47
CA GLN A 26 6.41 -42.49 -18.11
C GLN A 26 4.96 -43.01 -18.17
N LEU A 27 4.61 -43.78 -19.20
CA LEU A 27 3.28 -44.38 -19.32
C LEU A 27 2.96 -45.31 -18.14
N SER A 28 3.88 -46.20 -17.77
CA SER A 28 3.71 -47.08 -16.60
C SER A 28 3.71 -46.33 -15.27
N ARG A 29 4.26 -45.12 -15.21
CA ARG A 29 4.16 -44.24 -14.04
C ARG A 29 2.78 -43.60 -13.95
N TYR A 30 2.25 -43.05 -15.05
CA TYR A 30 0.91 -42.45 -15.06
C TYR A 30 -0.20 -43.48 -14.84
N GLN A 31 -0.06 -44.69 -15.37
CA GLN A 31 -1.01 -45.78 -15.13
C GLN A 31 -1.08 -46.16 -13.63
N ARG A 32 0.07 -46.29 -12.95
CA ARG A 32 0.10 -46.55 -11.51
C ARG A 32 -0.56 -45.45 -10.69
N LEU A 33 -0.46 -44.19 -11.14
CA LEU A 33 -1.08 -43.05 -10.48
C LEU A 33 -2.61 -43.04 -10.69
N MET A 34 -3.07 -43.32 -11.92
CA MET A 34 -4.50 -43.47 -12.24
C MET A 34 -5.13 -44.62 -11.45
N ASP A 35 -4.49 -45.79 -11.41
CA ASP A 35 -4.99 -46.95 -10.67
C ASP A 35 -5.07 -46.66 -9.15
N ALA A 36 -4.15 -45.85 -8.61
CA ALA A 36 -4.16 -45.46 -7.20
C ALA A 36 -5.24 -44.41 -6.87
N ILE A 37 -5.55 -43.50 -7.81
CA ILE A 37 -6.66 -42.55 -7.72
C ILE A 37 -7.99 -43.30 -7.76
N ASP A 38 -8.16 -44.26 -8.68
CA ASP A 38 -9.40 -45.05 -8.81
C ASP A 38 -9.65 -45.97 -7.60
N GLN A 39 -8.59 -46.33 -6.86
CA GLN A 39 -8.66 -47.17 -5.65
C GLN A 39 -8.64 -46.38 -4.34
N ASP A 40 -8.66 -45.05 -4.40
CA ASP A 40 -8.66 -44.12 -3.26
C ASP A 40 -7.52 -44.38 -2.25
N LYS A 41 -6.33 -44.72 -2.77
CA LYS A 41 -5.13 -45.07 -1.99
C LYS A 41 -3.93 -44.25 -2.44
N LEU A 42 -3.93 -42.94 -2.17
CA LEU A 42 -2.74 -42.11 -2.33
C LEU A 42 -1.82 -42.23 -1.09
N THR A 43 -0.67 -42.88 -1.25
CA THR A 43 0.39 -42.90 -0.23
C THR A 43 1.30 -41.67 -0.38
N PRO A 44 1.99 -41.21 0.70
CA PRO A 44 2.93 -40.09 0.64
C PRO A 44 4.04 -40.26 -0.41
N GLU A 45 4.50 -41.50 -0.62
CA GLU A 45 5.50 -41.86 -1.64
C GLU A 45 4.99 -41.65 -3.08
N LEU A 46 3.70 -41.83 -3.33
CA LEU A 46 3.04 -41.57 -4.63
C LEU A 46 2.80 -40.08 -4.88
N LEU A 47 2.68 -39.28 -3.82
CA LEU A 47 2.50 -37.83 -3.89
C LEU A 47 3.82 -37.09 -4.17
N ASP A 48 4.95 -37.58 -3.65
CA ASP A 48 6.30 -37.05 -3.94
C ASP A 48 6.65 -37.08 -5.44
N ASP A 49 6.03 -38.01 -6.18
CA ASP A 49 6.16 -38.11 -7.63
C ASP A 49 5.32 -37.05 -8.40
N CYS A 50 4.46 -36.25 -7.75
CA CYS A 50 3.63 -35.24 -8.40
C CYS A 50 3.66 -33.89 -7.63
N PRO A 51 4.65 -33.02 -7.90
CA PRO A 51 4.81 -31.76 -7.17
C PRO A 51 3.61 -30.80 -7.29
N GLU A 52 2.82 -30.90 -8.37
CA GLU A 52 1.60 -30.10 -8.53
C GLU A 52 0.47 -30.53 -7.58
N LEU A 53 0.32 -31.83 -7.31
CA LEU A 53 -0.65 -32.38 -6.36
C LEU A 53 -0.27 -32.05 -4.91
N ILE A 54 1.02 -32.10 -4.57
CA ILE A 54 1.51 -31.64 -3.26
C ILE A 54 1.21 -30.15 -3.08
N LYS A 55 1.45 -29.34 -4.11
CA LYS A 55 1.14 -27.91 -4.09
C LYS A 55 -0.35 -27.66 -3.89
N MET A 56 -1.22 -28.37 -4.62
CA MET A 56 -2.67 -28.27 -4.44
C MET A 56 -3.13 -28.72 -3.06
N ASN A 57 -2.62 -29.84 -2.53
CA ASN A 57 -3.01 -30.33 -1.20
C ASN A 57 -2.56 -29.39 -0.07
N THR A 58 -1.39 -28.77 -0.25
CA THR A 58 -0.89 -27.72 0.65
C THR A 58 -1.77 -26.48 0.60
N GLU A 59 -2.21 -26.06 -0.60
CA GLU A 59 -3.13 -24.93 -0.76
C GLU A 59 -4.53 -25.23 -0.20
N ILE A 60 -5.06 -26.44 -0.38
CA ILE A 60 -6.32 -26.88 0.23
C ILE A 60 -6.22 -26.79 1.76
N SER A 61 -5.14 -27.32 2.34
CA SER A 61 -4.92 -27.28 3.78
C SER A 61 -4.83 -25.83 4.33
N LYS A 62 -4.16 -24.93 3.58
CA LYS A 62 -4.09 -23.50 3.92
C LYS A 62 -5.46 -22.82 3.85
N ILE A 63 -6.26 -23.12 2.81
CA ILE A 63 -7.59 -22.55 2.62
C ILE A 63 -8.55 -23.05 3.71
N SER A 64 -8.56 -24.36 4.01
CA SER A 64 -9.38 -24.92 5.09
C SER A 64 -9.05 -24.31 6.46
N TYR A 65 -7.77 -24.13 6.77
CA TYR A 65 -7.37 -23.44 8.00
C TYR A 65 -7.83 -21.98 8.02
N ARG A 66 -7.71 -21.27 6.89
CA ARG A 66 -8.16 -19.87 6.75
C ARG A 66 -9.67 -19.73 6.93
N ILE A 67 -10.47 -20.67 6.42
CA ILE A 67 -11.92 -20.70 6.61
C ILE A 67 -12.24 -20.81 8.10
N GLY A 68 -11.61 -21.74 8.83
CA GLY A 68 -11.85 -21.91 10.28
C GLY A 68 -11.53 -20.67 11.11
N ILE A 69 -10.45 -19.95 10.79
CA ILE A 69 -10.11 -18.69 11.47
C ILE A 69 -11.12 -17.58 11.15
N LEU A 70 -11.59 -17.49 9.90
CA LEU A 70 -12.60 -16.51 9.50
C LEU A 70 -13.94 -16.79 10.18
N GLU A 71 -14.36 -18.05 10.28
CA GLU A 71 -15.58 -18.44 11.00
C GLU A 71 -15.52 -18.06 12.49
N GLN A 72 -14.40 -18.35 13.16
CA GLN A 72 -14.18 -17.94 14.55
C GLN A 72 -14.23 -16.42 14.72
N SER A 73 -13.58 -15.67 13.81
CA SER A 73 -13.58 -14.21 13.84
C SER A 73 -14.98 -13.62 13.59
N ILE A 74 -15.76 -14.23 12.70
CA ILE A 74 -17.16 -13.85 12.46
C ILE A 74 -18.00 -14.09 13.72
N GLU A 75 -17.80 -15.20 14.41
CA GLU A 75 -18.56 -15.55 15.61
C GLU A 75 -18.21 -14.65 16.81
N GLU A 76 -16.93 -14.32 17.00
CA GLU A 76 -16.50 -13.32 17.97
C GLU A 76 -17.09 -11.93 17.67
N GLN A 77 -17.10 -11.53 16.40
CA GLN A 77 -17.66 -10.24 15.99
C GLN A 77 -19.19 -10.20 16.16
N LYS A 78 -19.89 -11.32 15.91
CA LYS A 78 -21.32 -11.47 16.20
C LYS A 78 -21.62 -11.34 17.69
N LYS A 79 -20.81 -11.96 18.56
CA LYS A 79 -20.93 -11.79 20.02
C LYS A 79 -20.77 -10.32 20.43
N ILE A 80 -19.72 -9.65 19.96
CA ILE A 80 -19.46 -8.24 20.26
C ILE A 80 -20.61 -7.34 19.78
N ASN A 81 -21.19 -7.64 18.62
CA ASN A 81 -22.32 -6.87 18.08
C ASN A 81 -23.61 -7.08 18.90
N SER A 82 -23.86 -8.31 19.36
CA SER A 82 -24.98 -8.63 20.25
C SER A 82 -24.86 -7.95 21.62
N GLU A 83 -23.65 -7.92 22.21
CA GLU A 83 -23.36 -7.26 23.49
C GLU A 83 -23.52 -5.74 23.43
N LYS A 84 -23.31 -5.14 22.25
CA LYS A 84 -23.44 -3.69 22.02
C LYS A 84 -24.81 -3.27 21.47
N GLY A 85 -25.76 -4.19 21.35
CA GLY A 85 -27.13 -3.92 20.91
C GLY A 85 -27.26 -3.53 19.43
N TYR A 86 -26.29 -3.90 18.59
CA TYR A 86 -26.32 -3.67 17.14
C TYR A 86 -27.05 -4.79 16.39
N ASP A 87 -28.18 -5.28 16.91
CA ASP A 87 -29.00 -6.25 16.18
C ASP A 87 -30.11 -5.52 15.44
N LYS A 88 -29.82 -5.17 14.17
CA LYS A 88 -30.84 -5.18 13.10
C LYS A 88 -30.20 -5.24 11.71
N GLU A 89 -30.61 -6.30 11.01
CA GLU A 89 -30.50 -6.57 9.57
C GLU A 89 -29.09 -6.72 8.99
N CYS A 90 -28.43 -7.85 9.29
CA CYS A 90 -27.47 -8.44 8.35
C CYS A 90 -28.14 -9.58 7.59
N LEU A 91 -28.16 -9.42 6.26
CA LEU A 91 -28.57 -10.40 5.27
C LEU A 91 -27.93 -11.76 5.57
N SER A 92 -28.76 -12.78 5.76
CA SER A 92 -28.34 -14.17 5.73
C SER A 92 -27.77 -14.48 4.35
N VAL A 93 -26.49 -14.80 4.27
CA VAL A 93 -25.92 -15.50 3.12
C VAL A 93 -26.41 -16.93 3.24
N GLU A 94 -27.43 -17.29 2.47
CA GLU A 94 -27.82 -18.69 2.30
C GLU A 94 -26.64 -19.47 1.70
N SER A 95 -26.36 -20.61 2.31
CA SER A 95 -25.52 -21.68 1.77
C SER A 95 -25.93 -21.99 0.33
N LEU A 96 -24.96 -21.95 -0.57
CA LEU A 96 -25.10 -22.41 -1.95
C LEU A 96 -25.10 -23.95 -1.96
N ASP A 97 -26.25 -24.54 -1.66
CA ASP A 97 -26.59 -25.85 -2.20
C ASP A 97 -27.63 -25.63 -3.31
N GLY A 98 -27.31 -26.10 -4.50
CA GLY A 98 -28.13 -25.93 -5.68
C GLY A 98 -29.47 -26.66 -5.54
N GLU A 99 -30.57 -25.95 -5.76
CA GLU A 99 -31.63 -26.20 -6.74
C GLU A 99 -32.89 -25.39 -6.38
N ASN A 100 -33.47 -24.73 -7.38
CA ASN A 100 -34.80 -24.08 -7.40
C ASN A 100 -34.99 -22.66 -6.79
N GLY A 101 -34.92 -21.65 -7.67
CA GLY A 101 -36.06 -20.80 -8.03
C GLY A 101 -36.67 -19.74 -7.06
N VAL A 102 -36.35 -18.46 -7.35
CA VAL A 102 -37.25 -17.30 -7.57
C VAL A 102 -37.84 -16.45 -6.40
N GLN A 103 -37.66 -15.11 -6.57
CA GLN A 103 -38.47 -13.92 -6.17
C GLN A 103 -38.31 -13.24 -4.79
N ILE A 104 -37.97 -11.94 -4.81
CA ILE A 104 -38.14 -11.01 -3.67
C ILE A 104 -38.96 -9.76 -4.08
N LYS A 105 -40.04 -9.52 -3.33
CA LYS A 105 -40.95 -8.36 -3.40
C LYS A 105 -40.38 -7.18 -2.58
N LYS A 106 -40.66 -5.94 -3.03
CA LYS A 106 -40.41 -4.68 -2.31
C LYS A 106 -41.47 -4.39 -1.24
N ALA A 107 -41.09 -3.76 -0.13
CA ALA A 107 -41.98 -2.89 0.67
C ALA A 107 -41.22 -1.78 1.42
N LYS A 108 -41.93 -0.68 1.67
CA LYS A 108 -41.51 0.67 2.16
C LYS A 108 -41.90 0.92 3.63
N LYS A 109 -41.51 2.12 4.13
CA LYS A 109 -42.11 2.99 5.20
C LYS A 109 -41.62 2.69 6.64
N GLU A 110 -41.54 3.62 7.59
CA GLU A 110 -41.88 5.05 7.74
C GLU A 110 -41.23 5.57 9.05
N GLU A 111 -40.98 6.88 9.14
CA GLU A 111 -40.59 7.58 10.38
C GLU A 111 -41.75 7.67 11.39
N LYS A 112 -41.43 7.70 12.70
CA LYS A 112 -42.26 8.37 13.72
C LYS A 112 -41.43 8.90 14.90
N LYS A 113 -41.64 10.18 15.19
CA LYS A 113 -41.27 10.92 16.42
C LYS A 113 -42.05 10.41 17.64
N ASN A 114 -41.46 10.48 18.83
CA ASN A 114 -42.01 11.26 19.95
C ASN A 114 -41.05 11.36 21.15
N SER A 115 -41.23 12.47 21.86
CA SER A 115 -40.58 13.06 23.04
C SER A 115 -40.97 12.43 24.39
N GLU A 116 -40.12 12.50 25.42
CA GLU A 116 -40.30 13.37 26.62
C GLU A 116 -39.23 13.14 27.71
N GLU A 117 -39.13 14.17 28.55
CA GLU A 117 -38.15 14.63 29.54
C GLU A 117 -37.79 13.74 30.74
N GLY A 118 -36.66 14.05 31.40
CA GLY A 118 -36.41 13.65 32.81
C GLY A 118 -34.96 13.64 33.33
N SER A 119 -34.44 14.83 33.69
CA SER A 119 -33.51 15.19 34.78
C SER A 119 -32.26 14.35 35.18
N ASP A 120 -31.14 15.08 35.13
CA ASP A 120 -30.12 15.30 36.20
C ASP A 120 -28.70 14.69 36.16
N GLU A 121 -27.77 15.65 36.29
CA GLU A 121 -26.39 15.64 36.81
C GLU A 121 -25.19 15.17 35.93
N CYS A 122 -24.61 16.17 35.26
CA CYS A 122 -23.20 16.60 35.33
C CYS A 122 -22.07 15.55 35.29
N GLU A 123 -21.40 15.46 34.14
CA GLU A 123 -19.93 15.57 34.07
C GLU A 123 -19.48 16.16 32.72
N SER A 124 -18.67 17.20 32.81
CA SER A 124 -18.30 18.14 31.75
C SER A 124 -17.40 17.53 30.66
N LYS A 125 -17.88 17.53 29.40
CA LYS A 125 -17.05 17.31 28.21
C LYS A 125 -16.37 18.63 27.78
N PRO A 126 -15.08 18.65 27.41
CA PRO A 126 -14.43 19.85 26.90
C PRO A 126 -15.02 20.27 25.55
N VAL A 127 -15.46 21.52 25.48
CA VAL A 127 -15.95 22.20 24.27
C VAL A 127 -14.76 22.47 23.33
N LEU A 128 -14.80 21.91 22.12
CA LEU A 128 -13.90 22.30 21.04
C LEU A 128 -14.12 23.79 20.70
N PRO A 129 -13.09 24.65 20.74
CA PRO A 129 -13.26 26.05 20.39
C PRO A 129 -13.61 26.21 18.91
N LYS A 130 -14.63 27.02 18.64
CA LYS A 130 -15.04 27.47 17.31
C LYS A 130 -13.86 28.12 16.60
N LYS A 131 -13.55 27.65 15.39
CA LYS A 131 -12.55 28.24 14.49
C LYS A 131 -12.87 29.72 14.26
N SER A 132 -12.03 30.62 14.80
CA SER A 132 -11.90 31.98 14.30
C SER A 132 -11.13 31.95 12.98
N ALA A 133 -11.70 32.57 11.95
CA ALA A 133 -11.08 32.66 10.63
C ALA A 133 -9.82 33.55 10.69
N PRO A 134 -8.65 33.10 10.19
CA PRO A 134 -7.53 34.00 9.96
C PRO A 134 -7.87 34.90 8.76
N GLN A 135 -8.01 36.20 9.01
CA GLN A 135 -7.99 37.20 7.96
C GLN A 135 -6.55 37.33 7.43
N GLY A 136 -6.40 37.31 6.10
CA GLY A 136 -5.16 37.69 5.42
C GLY A 136 -4.18 36.54 5.16
N GLY A 137 -4.53 35.66 4.21
CA GLY A 137 -3.59 34.74 3.58
C GLY A 137 -3.96 34.58 2.12
N GLY A 138 -3.12 35.09 1.22
CA GLY A 138 -3.33 34.94 -0.22
C GLY A 138 -3.55 33.48 -0.57
N VAL A 139 -4.67 33.17 -1.21
CA VAL A 139 -4.97 31.84 -1.74
C VAL A 139 -3.91 31.52 -2.78
N VAL A 140 -2.87 30.78 -2.38
CA VAL A 140 -1.96 30.14 -3.32
C VAL A 140 -2.82 29.16 -4.10
N LYS A 141 -3.23 29.54 -5.32
CA LYS A 141 -3.87 28.61 -6.25
C LYS A 141 -2.97 27.38 -6.34
N GLN A 142 -3.46 26.24 -5.85
CA GLN A 142 -2.88 24.94 -6.19
C GLN A 142 -2.94 24.84 -7.71
N VAL A 143 -1.82 25.13 -8.37
CA VAL A 143 -1.67 24.79 -9.78
C VAL A 143 -1.68 23.27 -9.82
N GLU A 144 -2.76 22.70 -10.34
CA GLU A 144 -2.90 21.27 -10.60
C GLU A 144 -1.87 20.91 -11.67
N ARG A 145 -0.64 20.64 -11.24
CA ARG A 145 0.43 20.20 -12.14
C ARG A 145 0.19 18.74 -12.45
N ASP A 146 0.20 18.37 -13.72
CA ASP A 146 0.13 16.98 -14.13
C ASP A 146 1.46 16.28 -13.80
N TYR A 147 1.47 15.55 -12.67
CA TYR A 147 2.68 14.91 -12.13
C TYR A 147 2.95 13.53 -12.76
N VAL A 148 2.11 13.06 -13.67
CA VAL A 148 2.38 11.90 -14.52
C VAL A 148 2.05 12.34 -15.93
N LYS A 149 3.07 12.37 -16.81
CA LYS A 149 2.82 12.52 -18.23
C LYS A 149 2.62 11.13 -18.79
N VAL A 150 1.38 10.83 -19.15
CA VAL A 150 1.05 9.60 -19.87
C VAL A 150 1.27 9.88 -21.35
N GLU A 151 2.20 9.15 -21.95
CA GLU A 151 2.55 9.29 -23.37
C GLU A 151 1.49 8.61 -24.23
N ASN A 152 0.94 7.50 -23.75
CA ASN A 152 -0.12 6.77 -24.43
C ASN A 152 -1.03 6.07 -23.41
N TYR A 153 -2.32 6.41 -23.42
CA TYR A 153 -3.34 5.77 -22.58
C TYR A 153 -3.82 4.41 -23.14
N CYS A 154 -3.24 3.95 -24.25
CA CYS A 154 -3.51 2.68 -24.91
C CYS A 154 -5.01 2.46 -25.11
N ASP A 155 -5.54 1.33 -24.63
CA ASP A 155 -6.93 0.93 -24.79
C ASP A 155 -7.89 1.52 -23.73
N SER A 156 -7.46 2.52 -22.96
CA SER A 156 -8.30 3.13 -21.91
C SER A 156 -9.57 3.74 -22.48
N LEU A 157 -10.70 3.06 -22.26
CA LEU A 157 -12.03 3.51 -22.70
C LEU A 157 -12.41 4.84 -22.05
N ARG A 158 -12.10 5.00 -20.76
CA ARG A 158 -12.41 6.24 -20.04
C ARG A 158 -11.64 7.44 -20.60
N PHE A 159 -10.37 7.27 -20.94
CA PHE A 159 -9.58 8.33 -21.58
C PHE A 159 -10.14 8.66 -22.98
N LEU A 160 -10.41 7.64 -23.80
CA LEU A 160 -11.02 7.83 -25.12
C LEU A 160 -12.34 8.61 -25.04
N LEU A 161 -13.24 8.21 -24.14
CA LEU A 161 -14.52 8.90 -23.98
C LEU A 161 -14.32 10.33 -23.47
N ASN A 162 -13.37 10.57 -22.56
CA ASN A 162 -13.04 11.91 -22.09
C ASN A 162 -12.59 12.81 -23.24
N GLU A 163 -11.69 12.34 -24.12
CA GLU A 163 -11.24 13.10 -25.29
C GLU A 163 -12.40 13.41 -26.25
N ILE A 164 -13.22 12.41 -26.56
CA ILE A 164 -14.39 12.56 -27.44
C ILE A 164 -15.36 13.63 -26.88
N PHE A 165 -15.70 13.54 -25.60
CA PHE A 165 -16.63 14.48 -24.98
C PHE A 165 -16.00 15.86 -24.74
N ALA A 166 -14.71 15.94 -24.40
CA ALA A 166 -14.01 17.21 -24.25
C ALA A 166 -13.99 17.99 -25.57
N GLU A 167 -13.70 17.31 -26.69
CA GLU A 167 -13.75 17.92 -28.00
C GLU A 167 -15.17 18.33 -28.41
N ALA A 168 -16.16 17.48 -28.16
CA ALA A 168 -17.56 17.77 -28.45
C ALA A 168 -18.07 18.99 -27.65
N VAL A 169 -17.73 19.08 -26.36
CA VAL A 169 -18.07 20.23 -25.52
C VAL A 169 -17.39 21.51 -26.02
N ARG A 170 -16.10 21.44 -26.39
CA ARG A 170 -15.36 22.59 -26.95
C ARG A 170 -15.97 23.09 -28.26
N LYS A 171 -16.46 22.18 -29.11
CA LYS A 171 -17.15 22.50 -30.36
C LYS A 171 -18.56 23.05 -30.14
N ALA A 172 -19.28 22.55 -29.13
CA ALA A 172 -20.64 22.99 -28.82
C ALA A 172 -20.67 24.34 -28.08
N TYR A 173 -19.69 24.59 -27.21
CA TYR A 173 -19.63 25.76 -26.34
C TYR A 173 -18.20 26.32 -26.26
N PRO A 174 -17.68 26.94 -27.35
CA PRO A 174 -16.33 27.49 -27.40
C PRO A 174 -16.09 28.61 -26.37
N GLU A 175 -17.13 29.25 -25.88
CA GLU A 175 -17.07 30.28 -24.84
C GLU A 175 -16.76 29.73 -23.43
N LEU A 176 -16.88 28.42 -23.22
CA LEU A 176 -16.61 27.79 -21.94
C LEU A 176 -15.19 27.23 -21.91
N HIS A 177 -14.35 27.85 -21.07
CA HIS A 177 -13.03 27.31 -20.74
C HIS A 177 -13.11 26.40 -19.50
N ASP A 178 -12.26 25.38 -19.47
CA ASP A 178 -12.08 24.45 -18.34
C ASP A 178 -13.39 23.88 -17.78
N VAL A 179 -14.17 23.23 -18.65
CA VAL A 179 -15.31 22.44 -18.22
C VAL A 179 -14.81 21.05 -17.81
N PRO A 180 -14.97 20.64 -16.53
CA PRO A 180 -14.61 19.28 -16.14
C PRO A 180 -15.57 18.29 -16.81
N ILE A 181 -14.98 17.32 -17.50
CA ILE A 181 -15.69 16.21 -18.14
C ILE A 181 -15.80 15.07 -17.13
N THR A 182 -17.02 14.73 -16.78
CA THR A 182 -17.33 13.70 -15.79
C THR A 182 -17.99 12.53 -16.49
N ILE A 183 -17.25 11.43 -16.56
CA ILE A 183 -17.71 10.15 -17.11
C ILE A 183 -17.70 9.12 -15.99
N SER A 184 -18.82 8.43 -15.83
CA SER A 184 -19.01 7.36 -14.85
C SER A 184 -19.37 6.05 -15.55
N GLU A 185 -18.92 4.94 -15.00
CA GLU A 185 -19.40 3.60 -15.37
C GLU A 185 -20.82 3.42 -14.87
N THR A 186 -21.64 2.73 -15.65
CA THR A 186 -23.03 2.41 -15.29
C THR A 186 -23.15 0.95 -14.88
N THR A 187 -23.96 0.70 -13.85
CA THR A 187 -24.20 -0.67 -13.34
C THR A 187 -25.49 -1.29 -13.87
N THR A 188 -26.27 -0.54 -14.65
CA THR A 188 -27.56 -0.98 -15.20
C THR A 188 -27.51 -0.95 -16.72
N GLU A 189 -27.77 -2.08 -17.36
CA GLU A 189 -27.72 -2.26 -18.83
C GLU A 189 -28.57 -1.23 -19.59
N LYS A 190 -29.73 -0.85 -19.03
CA LYS A 190 -30.61 0.18 -19.62
C LYS A 190 -29.92 1.54 -19.79
N PHE A 191 -28.91 1.84 -18.99
CA PHE A 191 -28.17 3.11 -19.05
C PHE A 191 -26.87 3.01 -19.85
N GLY A 192 -26.60 1.87 -20.50
CA GLY A 192 -25.37 1.62 -21.25
C GLY A 192 -24.22 1.15 -20.36
N ASP A 193 -23.00 1.35 -20.85
CA ASP A 193 -21.74 0.99 -20.17
C ASP A 193 -21.09 2.20 -19.47
N TYR A 194 -21.24 3.38 -20.07
CA TYR A 194 -20.75 4.65 -19.53
C TYR A 194 -21.81 5.74 -19.63
N GLN A 195 -21.72 6.72 -18.75
CA GLN A 195 -22.59 7.89 -18.74
C GLN A 195 -21.78 9.18 -18.63
N PHE A 196 -22.10 10.14 -19.49
CA PHE A 196 -21.60 11.52 -19.39
C PHE A 196 -22.56 12.37 -18.54
N ASN A 197 -22.00 13.01 -17.52
CA ASN A 197 -22.75 13.73 -16.48
C ASN A 197 -22.55 15.26 -16.50
N SER A 198 -21.66 15.78 -17.36
CA SER A 198 -21.27 17.19 -17.29
C SER A 198 -22.32 18.18 -17.81
N SER A 199 -23.39 17.73 -18.46
CA SER A 199 -24.43 18.62 -19.00
C SER A 199 -25.06 19.53 -17.93
N MET A 200 -25.24 19.01 -16.70
CA MET A 200 -25.77 19.80 -15.57
C MET A 200 -24.86 20.97 -15.22
N LEU A 201 -23.56 20.69 -15.11
CA LEU A 201 -22.56 21.69 -14.75
C LEU A 201 -22.39 22.72 -15.87
N ILE A 202 -22.41 22.26 -17.12
CA ILE A 202 -22.34 23.14 -18.31
C ILE A 202 -23.54 24.08 -18.34
N ALA A 203 -24.76 23.57 -18.15
CA ALA A 203 -25.96 24.40 -18.09
C ALA A 203 -25.90 25.44 -16.95
N GLN A 204 -25.40 25.05 -15.77
CA GLN A 204 -25.19 25.98 -14.67
C GLN A 204 -24.15 27.07 -15.00
N LYS A 205 -23.04 26.71 -15.64
CA LYS A 205 -22.02 27.67 -16.08
C LYS A 205 -22.59 28.64 -17.14
N LEU A 206 -23.32 28.15 -18.14
CA LEU A 206 -23.94 28.97 -19.18
C LEU A 206 -24.99 29.94 -18.61
N SER A 207 -25.78 29.49 -17.64
CA SER A 207 -26.77 30.32 -16.95
C SER A 207 -26.12 31.53 -16.25
N LYS A 208 -24.93 31.34 -15.66
CA LYS A 208 -24.15 32.43 -15.05
C LYS A 208 -23.64 33.46 -16.08
N VAL A 209 -23.47 33.05 -17.34
CA VAL A 209 -23.06 33.93 -18.46
C VAL A 209 -24.29 34.47 -19.22
N GLY A 210 -25.49 34.34 -18.65
CA GLY A 210 -26.73 34.89 -19.21
C GLY A 210 -27.42 34.01 -20.26
N LYS A 211 -26.90 32.81 -20.55
CA LYS A 211 -27.53 31.84 -21.46
C LYS A 211 -28.27 30.76 -20.66
N LYS A 212 -29.59 30.88 -20.54
CA LYS A 212 -30.42 29.83 -19.94
C LYS A 212 -30.70 28.74 -20.97
N ILE A 213 -30.06 27.58 -20.79
CA ILE A 213 -30.26 26.38 -21.61
C ILE A 213 -30.54 25.22 -20.66
N SER A 214 -31.50 24.33 -21.01
CA SER A 214 -31.77 23.17 -20.18
C SER A 214 -30.61 22.16 -20.28
N PRO A 215 -30.27 21.41 -19.21
CA PRO A 215 -29.20 20.41 -19.29
C PRO A 215 -29.46 19.33 -20.35
N ARG A 216 -30.72 19.06 -20.70
CA ARG A 216 -31.10 18.14 -21.76
C ARG A 216 -30.76 18.68 -23.15
N ASP A 217 -30.98 19.97 -23.37
CA ASP A 217 -30.58 20.63 -24.62
C ASP A 217 -29.05 20.73 -24.72
N VAL A 218 -28.36 20.93 -23.59
CA VAL A 218 -26.90 20.82 -23.54
C VAL A 218 -26.43 19.44 -23.96
N ALA A 219 -27.02 18.38 -23.41
CA ALA A 219 -26.68 17.00 -23.76
C ALA A 219 -26.92 16.73 -25.26
N ALA A 220 -28.04 17.21 -25.82
CA ALA A 220 -28.34 17.08 -27.24
C ALA A 220 -27.35 17.85 -28.13
N ALA A 221 -26.99 19.07 -27.74
CA ALA A 221 -26.01 19.88 -28.46
C ALA A 221 -24.62 19.23 -28.44
N VAL A 222 -24.17 18.73 -27.29
CA VAL A 222 -22.92 17.98 -27.16
C VAL A 222 -22.96 16.72 -28.03
N LEU A 223 -24.02 15.92 -27.92
CA LEU A 223 -24.17 14.68 -28.71
C LEU A 223 -24.13 14.94 -30.22
N SER A 224 -24.71 16.05 -30.70
CA SER A 224 -24.64 16.44 -32.12
C SER A 224 -23.23 16.77 -32.63
N LYS A 225 -22.29 17.04 -31.72
CA LYS A 225 -20.89 17.35 -32.01
C LYS A 225 -19.93 16.21 -31.70
N VAL A 226 -20.42 15.10 -31.15
CA VAL A 226 -19.61 13.91 -30.88
C VAL A 226 -19.21 13.26 -32.21
N GLN A 227 -17.93 12.95 -32.34
CA GLN A 227 -17.43 12.17 -33.48
C GLN A 227 -17.81 10.70 -33.32
N THR A 228 -18.19 10.05 -34.43
CA THR A 228 -18.42 8.61 -34.42
C THR A 228 -17.10 7.87 -34.21
N HIS A 229 -17.13 6.81 -33.39
CA HIS A 229 -15.94 6.02 -33.08
C HIS A 229 -16.28 4.53 -33.15
N ASN A 230 -15.40 3.71 -33.73
CA ASN A 230 -15.64 2.28 -33.96
C ASN A 230 -15.92 1.47 -32.67
N ARG A 231 -15.42 1.95 -31.53
CA ARG A 231 -15.63 1.35 -30.20
C ARG A 231 -17.00 1.64 -29.59
N ILE A 232 -17.80 2.53 -30.19
CA ILE A 232 -19.07 3.01 -29.65
C ILE A 232 -20.18 2.55 -30.59
N ALA A 233 -21.12 1.77 -30.08
CA ALA A 233 -22.26 1.28 -30.84
C ALA A 233 -23.34 2.36 -30.97
N LYS A 234 -23.70 2.99 -29.86
CA LYS A 234 -24.68 4.09 -29.84
C LYS A 234 -24.48 5.00 -28.64
N MET A 235 -25.01 6.22 -28.76
CA MET A 235 -25.14 7.18 -27.67
C MET A 235 -26.54 7.78 -27.68
N GLU A 236 -27.13 7.98 -26.51
CA GLU A 236 -28.49 8.53 -26.39
C GLU A 236 -28.60 9.49 -25.20
N VAL A 237 -29.39 10.55 -25.38
CA VAL A 237 -29.69 11.49 -24.28
C VAL A 237 -30.75 10.87 -23.38
N ALA A 238 -30.47 10.83 -22.07
CA ALA A 238 -31.34 10.24 -21.08
C ALA A 238 -31.63 11.19 -19.91
N GLY A 239 -32.83 11.03 -19.33
CA GLY A 239 -33.26 11.74 -18.12
C GLY A 239 -33.15 13.27 -18.24
N PRO A 240 -32.61 13.96 -17.22
CA PRO A 240 -32.52 15.42 -17.18
C PRO A 240 -31.42 15.99 -18.10
N GLY A 241 -30.50 15.18 -18.63
CA GLY A 241 -29.37 15.64 -19.43
C GLY A 241 -28.14 14.73 -19.38
N TYR A 242 -28.32 13.44 -19.14
CA TYR A 242 -27.24 12.46 -19.25
C TYR A 242 -27.04 12.06 -20.72
N ILE A 243 -25.84 11.62 -21.09
CA ILE A 243 -25.61 10.92 -22.34
C ILE A 243 -25.15 9.51 -21.99
N ASN A 244 -26.00 8.52 -22.27
CA ASN A 244 -25.69 7.10 -22.09
C ASN A 244 -24.87 6.63 -23.30
N VAL A 245 -23.81 5.88 -23.05
CA VAL A 245 -22.87 5.38 -24.05
C VAL A 245 -22.90 3.86 -24.02
N PHE A 246 -23.14 3.25 -25.18
CA PHE A 246 -23.14 1.82 -25.39
C PHE A 246 -21.95 1.45 -26.26
N LEU A 247 -21.11 0.56 -25.77
CA LEU A 247 -19.92 0.10 -26.45
C LEU A 247 -20.26 -0.89 -27.57
N ASN A 248 -19.34 -1.01 -28.52
CA ASN A 248 -19.47 -1.96 -29.61
C ASN A 248 -18.94 -3.34 -29.20
N ASN A 249 -19.84 -4.33 -29.15
CA ASN A 249 -19.53 -5.73 -28.82
C ASN A 249 -18.40 -6.32 -29.66
N ALA A 250 -18.35 -6.01 -30.97
CA ALA A 250 -17.27 -6.49 -31.84
C ALA A 250 -15.91 -5.89 -31.46
N SER A 251 -15.90 -4.63 -31.01
CA SER A 251 -14.69 -3.99 -30.49
C SER A 251 -14.26 -4.59 -29.15
N ILE A 252 -15.21 -4.87 -28.25
CA ILE A 252 -14.91 -5.52 -26.96
C ILE A 252 -14.31 -6.90 -27.19
N ALA A 253 -14.92 -7.72 -28.04
CA ALA A 253 -14.41 -9.04 -28.39
C ALA A 253 -12.98 -8.99 -28.95
N LYS A 254 -12.69 -8.00 -29.81
CA LYS A 254 -11.34 -7.79 -30.33
C LYS A 254 -10.34 -7.39 -29.24
N SER A 255 -10.73 -6.53 -28.29
CA SER A 255 -9.87 -6.15 -27.17
C SER A 255 -9.59 -7.34 -26.25
N VAL A 256 -10.61 -8.14 -25.91
CA VAL A 256 -10.45 -9.35 -25.09
C VAL A 256 -9.54 -10.36 -25.78
N ALA A 257 -9.72 -10.59 -27.09
CA ALA A 257 -8.85 -11.47 -27.86
C ALA A 257 -7.39 -10.95 -27.89
N SER A 258 -7.20 -9.63 -28.03
CA SER A 258 -5.87 -9.03 -27.97
C SER A 258 -5.21 -9.21 -26.60
N ILE A 259 -5.96 -9.08 -25.50
CA ILE A 259 -5.44 -9.32 -24.14
C ILE A 259 -5.06 -10.78 -23.96
N ALA A 260 -5.86 -11.71 -24.47
CA ALA A 260 -5.57 -13.15 -24.38
C ALA A 260 -4.33 -13.55 -25.19
N LEU A 261 -4.11 -12.94 -26.37
CA LEU A 261 -2.98 -13.28 -27.25
C LEU A 261 -1.69 -12.54 -26.89
N ASN A 262 -1.77 -11.25 -26.55
CA ASN A 262 -0.61 -10.37 -26.37
C ASN A 262 -0.36 -9.97 -24.92
N GLY A 263 -1.25 -10.34 -23.99
CA GLY A 263 -1.25 -9.87 -22.62
C GLY A 263 -1.91 -8.50 -22.43
N VAL A 264 -1.94 -8.01 -21.20
CA VAL A 264 -2.54 -6.73 -20.85
C VAL A 264 -1.65 -5.58 -21.33
N SER A 265 -2.19 -4.69 -22.17
CA SER A 265 -1.51 -3.45 -22.54
C SER A 265 -1.67 -2.41 -21.43
N ILE A 266 -0.56 -1.99 -20.85
CA ILE A 266 -0.49 -0.90 -19.87
C ILE A 266 -0.25 0.45 -20.55
N PRO A 267 -0.76 1.56 -19.99
CA PRO A 267 -0.41 2.90 -20.46
C PRO A 267 1.10 3.14 -20.41
N LYS A 268 1.65 3.78 -21.44
CA LYS A 268 3.05 4.21 -21.44
C LYS A 268 3.16 5.55 -20.72
N ILE A 269 4.04 5.62 -19.74
CA ILE A 269 4.32 6.82 -18.96
C ILE A 269 5.78 7.22 -19.12
N THR A 270 6.07 8.50 -18.94
CA THR A 270 7.45 8.95 -18.79
C THR A 270 8.01 8.42 -17.47
N LYS A 271 9.14 7.70 -17.54
CA LYS A 271 9.78 7.08 -16.37
C LYS A 271 10.07 8.12 -15.29
N ARG A 272 9.60 7.84 -14.07
CA ARG A 272 9.79 8.66 -12.87
C ARG A 272 10.16 7.77 -11.70
N ARG A 273 10.89 8.32 -10.74
CA ARG A 273 11.30 7.59 -9.55
C ARG A 273 10.29 7.73 -8.42
N VAL A 274 9.86 6.59 -7.87
CA VAL A 274 8.93 6.52 -6.75
C VAL A 274 9.63 5.82 -5.60
N VAL A 275 9.79 6.50 -4.47
CA VAL A 275 10.28 5.89 -3.23
C VAL A 275 9.07 5.49 -2.40
N VAL A 276 9.00 4.25 -1.98
CA VAL A 276 7.94 3.75 -1.10
C VAL A 276 8.57 3.27 0.20
N ASP A 277 8.19 3.89 1.31
CA ASP A 277 8.63 3.57 2.66
C ASP A 277 7.54 2.79 3.38
N PHE A 278 7.86 1.54 3.74
CA PHE A 278 6.89 0.61 4.30
C PHE A 278 7.56 -0.50 5.15
N SER A 279 6.73 -1.27 5.85
CA SER A 279 7.10 -2.28 6.86
C SER A 279 7.64 -1.68 8.15
N SER A 280 8.82 -1.06 8.09
CA SER A 280 9.48 -0.26 9.13
C SER A 280 9.36 -0.83 10.57
N PRO A 281 9.71 -2.11 10.82
CA PRO A 281 9.72 -2.66 12.16
C PRO A 281 10.86 -2.08 13.00
N ASN A 282 10.70 -2.15 14.32
CA ASN A 282 11.76 -1.80 15.28
C ASN A 282 12.63 -3.02 15.58
N ILE A 283 13.96 -2.85 15.53
CA ILE A 283 14.91 -3.90 15.93
C ILE A 283 14.71 -4.25 17.41
N ALA A 284 14.93 -5.53 17.74
CA ALA A 284 14.73 -6.08 19.09
C ALA A 284 13.28 -6.02 19.63
N LYS A 285 12.30 -5.72 18.76
CA LYS A 285 10.87 -5.87 19.05
C LYS A 285 10.23 -6.80 18.03
N GLN A 286 9.23 -7.56 18.47
CA GLN A 286 8.47 -8.41 17.56
C GLN A 286 7.66 -7.57 16.57
N MET A 287 7.65 -8.02 15.32
CA MET A 287 6.79 -7.46 14.29
C MET A 287 5.33 -7.81 14.60
N HIS A 288 4.49 -6.79 14.82
CA HIS A 288 3.06 -6.95 15.04
C HIS A 288 2.22 -6.70 13.77
N VAL A 289 0.90 -6.95 13.86
CA VAL A 289 -0.08 -6.80 12.75
C VAL A 289 -0.02 -5.42 12.08
N GLY A 290 0.23 -4.35 12.86
CA GLY A 290 0.44 -3.01 12.30
C GLY A 290 1.56 -2.93 11.25
N HIS A 291 2.73 -3.54 11.49
CA HIS A 291 3.82 -3.58 10.51
C HIS A 291 3.48 -4.51 9.35
N LEU A 292 2.77 -5.62 9.60
CA LEU A 292 2.34 -6.55 8.55
C LEU A 292 1.42 -5.86 7.53
N ARG A 293 0.49 -5.03 8.01
CA ARG A 293 -0.39 -4.24 7.14
C ARG A 293 0.37 -3.24 6.28
N SER A 294 1.29 -2.49 6.87
CA SER A 294 2.20 -1.61 6.10
C SER A 294 2.98 -2.43 5.06
N THR A 295 3.46 -3.62 5.44
CA THR A 295 4.20 -4.53 4.55
C THR A 295 3.40 -4.91 3.31
N ILE A 296 2.17 -5.39 3.50
CA ILE A 296 1.31 -5.83 2.39
C ILE A 296 0.88 -4.66 1.51
N ILE A 297 0.42 -3.56 2.11
CA ILE A 297 -0.04 -2.37 1.37
C ILE A 297 1.11 -1.75 0.59
N GLY A 298 2.27 -1.57 1.23
CA GLY A 298 3.46 -1.00 0.61
C GLY A 298 3.94 -1.83 -0.56
N GLU A 299 4.03 -3.15 -0.40
CA GLU A 299 4.44 -4.03 -1.49
C GLU A 299 3.44 -4.03 -2.65
N ALA A 300 2.13 -4.04 -2.38
CA ALA A 300 1.10 -3.95 -3.41
C ALA A 300 1.20 -2.63 -4.20
N ILE A 301 1.47 -1.52 -3.51
CA ILE A 301 1.72 -0.22 -4.13
C ILE A 301 2.97 -0.30 -5.02
N CYS A 302 4.08 -0.87 -4.52
CA CYS A 302 5.32 -0.99 -5.29
C CYS A 302 5.11 -1.78 -6.58
N ARG A 303 4.50 -2.97 -6.48
CA ARG A 303 4.19 -3.82 -7.64
C ARG A 303 3.29 -3.11 -8.65
N LEU A 304 2.31 -2.32 -8.20
CA LEU A 304 1.47 -1.52 -9.09
C LEU A 304 2.28 -0.46 -9.84
N PHE A 305 3.12 0.30 -9.15
CA PHE A 305 3.94 1.34 -9.78
C PHE A 305 4.95 0.74 -10.76
N GLU A 306 5.58 -0.40 -10.43
CA GLU A 306 6.45 -1.12 -11.35
C GLU A 306 5.70 -1.65 -12.56
N PHE A 307 4.52 -2.24 -12.34
CA PHE A 307 3.66 -2.75 -13.41
C PHE A 307 3.27 -1.63 -14.38
N VAL A 308 3.10 -0.39 -13.91
CA VAL A 308 2.80 0.77 -14.78
C VAL A 308 4.08 1.33 -15.44
N GLY A 309 5.28 0.98 -14.98
CA GLY A 309 6.55 1.36 -15.59
C GLY A 309 7.36 2.45 -14.84
N PHE A 310 7.05 2.71 -13.57
CA PHE A 310 7.85 3.60 -12.73
C PHE A 310 9.16 2.94 -12.25
N ASP A 311 10.16 3.75 -11.90
CA ASP A 311 11.37 3.31 -11.19
C ASP A 311 11.09 3.28 -9.69
N VAL A 312 10.85 2.10 -9.12
CA VAL A 312 10.40 1.98 -7.72
C VAL A 312 11.56 1.62 -6.80
N LEU A 313 11.78 2.45 -5.78
CA LEU A 313 12.73 2.18 -4.70
C LEU A 313 11.96 1.83 -3.43
N ARG A 314 12.09 0.57 -3.00
CA ARG A 314 11.45 0.02 -1.80
C ARG A 314 12.35 0.22 -0.59
N ILE A 315 11.91 1.00 0.38
CA ILE A 315 12.71 1.33 1.56
C ILE A 315 12.05 0.77 2.82
N ASN A 316 12.83 0.02 3.59
CA ASN A 316 12.49 -0.40 4.95
C ASN A 316 13.15 0.56 5.95
N HIS A 317 12.38 1.50 6.50
CA HIS A 317 12.90 2.46 7.47
C HIS A 317 12.89 1.89 8.88
N ILE A 318 13.75 0.90 9.12
CA ILE A 318 13.80 0.19 10.39
C ILE A 318 14.25 1.08 11.56
N GLY A 319 13.69 0.83 12.74
CA GLY A 319 14.11 1.47 13.98
C GLY A 319 15.34 0.77 14.56
N ASP A 320 16.51 1.09 14.02
CA ASP A 320 17.81 0.50 14.38
C ASP A 320 18.74 1.45 15.14
N TRP A 321 18.25 2.63 15.55
CA TRP A 321 19.08 3.65 16.20
C TRP A 321 18.40 4.35 17.39
N GLY A 322 18.03 3.56 18.41
CA GLY A 322 17.36 4.06 19.61
C GLY A 322 18.10 3.82 20.93
N THR A 323 17.62 4.44 22.01
CA THR A 323 18.21 4.33 23.35
C THR A 323 18.13 2.90 23.92
N GLN A 324 17.20 2.09 23.42
CA GLN A 324 17.08 0.67 23.78
C GLN A 324 18.35 -0.15 23.48
N PHE A 325 19.16 0.27 22.51
CA PHE A 325 20.40 -0.43 22.20
C PHE A 325 21.43 -0.34 23.32
N GLY A 326 21.38 0.72 24.15
CA GLY A 326 22.27 0.85 25.31
C GLY A 326 22.11 -0.31 26.29
N MET A 327 20.87 -0.62 26.67
CA MET A 327 20.59 -1.74 27.58
C MET A 327 20.86 -3.09 26.92
N LEU A 328 20.58 -3.25 25.63
CA LEU A 328 20.86 -4.50 24.91
C LEU A 328 22.36 -4.77 24.83
N ILE A 329 23.17 -3.75 24.52
CA ILE A 329 24.63 -3.87 24.47
C ILE A 329 25.19 -4.13 25.88
N ALA A 330 24.77 -3.37 26.90
CA ALA A 330 25.22 -3.61 28.27
C ALA A 330 24.89 -5.04 28.73
N HIS A 331 23.71 -5.55 28.37
CA HIS A 331 23.30 -6.92 28.66
C HIS A 331 24.14 -7.96 27.91
N LEU A 332 24.50 -7.67 26.65
CA LEU A 332 25.35 -8.52 25.81
C LEU A 332 26.74 -8.70 26.43
N TYR A 333 27.35 -7.61 26.90
CA TYR A 333 28.66 -7.67 27.55
C TYR A 333 28.64 -8.52 28.82
N ASP A 334 27.58 -8.43 29.62
CA ASP A 334 27.48 -9.20 30.86
C ASP A 334 27.22 -10.69 30.60
N ARG A 335 26.34 -11.00 29.65
CA ARG A 335 25.91 -12.39 29.39
C ARG A 335 26.90 -13.14 28.50
N PHE A 336 27.60 -12.43 27.61
CA PHE A 336 28.55 -13.01 26.67
C PHE A 336 29.85 -12.19 26.61
N PRO A 337 30.73 -12.26 27.62
CA PRO A 337 31.97 -11.46 27.65
C PRO A 337 32.89 -11.68 26.44
N ASN A 338 32.79 -12.85 25.78
CA ASN A 338 33.60 -13.24 24.63
C ASN A 338 32.91 -13.00 23.27
N PHE A 339 31.81 -12.24 23.21
CA PHE A 339 31.04 -12.02 21.97
C PHE A 339 31.87 -11.44 20.80
N LEU A 340 33.00 -10.78 21.10
CA LEU A 340 33.90 -10.25 20.08
C LEU A 340 34.64 -11.36 19.31
N LYS A 341 34.82 -12.54 19.91
CA LYS A 341 35.51 -13.70 19.32
C LYS A 341 34.55 -14.79 18.85
N GLU A 342 33.46 -14.99 19.59
CA GLU A 342 32.47 -16.03 19.32
C GLU A 342 31.09 -15.41 19.11
N LEU A 343 30.35 -15.90 18.11
CA LEU A 343 28.98 -15.45 17.88
C LEU A 343 28.09 -15.94 19.03
N PRO A 344 27.43 -15.04 19.77
CA PRO A 344 26.56 -15.40 20.86
C PRO A 344 25.29 -16.08 20.32
N PRO A 345 24.84 -17.20 20.93
CA PRO A 345 23.61 -17.88 20.56
C PRO A 345 22.41 -17.09 21.11
N ILE A 346 22.03 -16.02 20.40
CA ILE A 346 20.82 -15.25 20.70
C ILE A 346 19.75 -15.71 19.72
N ASP A 347 18.98 -16.73 20.12
CA ASP A 347 17.88 -17.26 19.31
C ASP A 347 16.57 -16.49 19.54
N ASP A 348 16.33 -16.00 20.76
CA ASP A 348 15.16 -15.20 21.11
C ASP A 348 15.57 -13.80 21.59
N LEU A 349 15.51 -12.85 20.66
CA LEU A 349 15.83 -11.46 20.94
C LEU A 349 14.76 -10.76 21.79
N GLN A 350 13.52 -11.27 21.83
CA GLN A 350 12.46 -10.71 22.66
C GLN A 350 12.70 -11.06 24.13
N ALA A 351 13.07 -12.30 24.43
CA ALA A 351 13.49 -12.70 25.77
C ALA A 351 14.70 -11.87 26.23
N PHE A 352 15.70 -11.74 25.37
CA PHE A 352 16.89 -10.92 25.62
C PHE A 352 16.55 -9.43 25.90
N TYR A 353 15.61 -8.86 25.13
CA TYR A 353 15.10 -7.51 25.39
C TYR A 353 14.40 -7.41 26.74
N LYS A 354 13.49 -8.35 27.07
CA LYS A 354 12.78 -8.36 28.36
C LYS A 354 13.73 -8.48 29.56
N GLU A 355 14.76 -9.33 29.44
CA GLU A 355 15.83 -9.48 30.44
C GLU A 355 16.59 -8.16 30.64
N SER A 356 17.04 -7.54 29.53
CA SER A 356 17.74 -6.25 29.58
C SER A 356 16.87 -5.14 30.17
N LYS A 357 15.57 -5.13 29.87
CA LYS A 357 14.61 -4.13 30.36
C LYS A 357 14.36 -4.28 31.85
N LYS A 358 14.19 -5.51 32.33
CA LYS A 358 14.07 -5.80 33.76
C LYS A 358 15.30 -5.31 34.53
N ARG A 359 16.50 -5.60 34.02
CA ARG A 359 17.75 -5.11 34.63
C ARG A 359 17.86 -3.59 34.58
N PHE A 360 17.41 -2.96 33.50
CA PHE A 360 17.38 -1.50 33.38
C PHE A 360 16.48 -0.83 34.43
N ASP A 361 15.38 -1.48 34.80
CA ASP A 361 14.43 -0.95 35.77
C ASP A 361 14.83 -1.28 37.22
N ASP A 362 15.47 -2.43 37.46
CA ASP A 362 15.82 -2.93 38.81
C ASP A 362 17.25 -2.57 39.28
N ASP A 363 18.20 -2.31 38.37
CA ASP A 363 19.63 -2.11 38.67
C ASP A 363 20.13 -0.74 38.18
N GLU A 364 20.37 0.18 39.12
CA GLU A 364 20.84 1.54 38.84
C GLU A 364 22.28 1.58 38.28
N GLU A 365 23.15 0.63 38.63
CA GLU A 365 24.49 0.55 38.01
C GLU A 365 24.39 0.10 36.56
N PHE A 366 23.56 -0.90 36.27
CA PHE A 366 23.28 -1.35 34.91
C PHE A 366 22.66 -0.23 34.06
N LYS A 367 21.72 0.52 34.62
CA LYS A 367 21.09 1.67 33.96
C LYS A 367 22.11 2.75 33.58
N LYS A 368 23.04 3.08 34.48
CA LYS A 368 24.14 4.01 34.18
C LYS A 368 25.01 3.49 33.04
N ARG A 369 25.41 2.20 33.08
CA ARG A 369 26.18 1.57 32.00
C ARG A 369 25.43 1.54 30.68
N ALA A 370 24.11 1.32 30.69
CA ALA A 370 23.28 1.33 29.50
C ALA A 370 23.30 2.70 28.82
N TYR A 371 23.19 3.80 29.58
CA TYR A 371 23.34 5.16 29.02
C TYR A 371 24.74 5.40 28.46
N GLU A 372 25.79 4.96 29.16
CA GLU A 372 27.16 5.04 28.66
C GLU A 372 27.32 4.27 27.34
N CYS A 373 26.73 3.08 27.22
CA CYS A 373 26.76 2.29 25.99
C CYS A 373 26.09 3.00 24.81
N VAL A 374 25.01 3.77 25.03
CA VAL A 374 24.38 4.59 23.97
C VAL A 374 25.37 5.63 23.46
N VAL A 375 26.04 6.34 24.37
CA VAL A 375 27.02 7.37 24.00
C VAL A 375 28.19 6.77 23.22
N LYS A 376 28.72 5.63 23.67
CA LYS A 376 29.80 4.92 22.98
C LYS A 376 29.39 4.43 21.59
N LEU A 377 28.15 3.96 21.43
CA LEU A 377 27.59 3.59 20.12
C LEU A 377 27.45 4.82 19.20
N GLN A 378 26.94 5.94 19.71
CA GLN A 378 26.82 7.20 18.95
C GLN A 378 28.17 7.78 18.53
N ASN A 379 29.22 7.55 19.33
CA ASN A 379 30.60 7.89 18.99
C ASN A 379 31.27 6.89 18.02
N PHE A 380 30.54 5.88 17.53
CA PHE A 380 31.04 4.85 16.62
C PHE A 380 32.24 4.07 17.17
N GLU A 381 32.28 3.79 18.47
CA GLU A 381 33.32 2.94 19.05
C GLU A 381 33.25 1.51 18.47
N PRO A 382 34.37 0.95 17.94
CA PRO A 382 34.35 -0.29 17.14
C PRO A 382 33.65 -1.48 17.81
N ASP A 383 33.93 -1.71 19.10
CA ASP A 383 33.38 -2.86 19.82
C ASP A 383 31.86 -2.72 20.07
N PHE A 384 31.39 -1.48 20.28
CA PHE A 384 29.97 -1.18 20.51
C PHE A 384 29.18 -1.24 19.19
N VAL A 385 29.77 -0.77 18.09
CA VAL A 385 29.19 -0.91 16.75
C VAL A 385 29.12 -2.39 16.37
N LYS A 386 30.14 -3.19 16.68
CA LYS A 386 30.10 -4.64 16.45
C LYS A 386 29.00 -5.32 17.25
N ALA A 387 28.85 -4.98 18.54
CA ALA A 387 27.77 -5.47 19.39
C ALA A 387 26.38 -5.11 18.80
N TRP A 388 26.19 -3.86 18.41
CA TRP A 388 24.97 -3.37 17.77
C TRP A 388 24.65 -4.14 16.49
N GLN A 389 25.65 -4.31 15.61
CA GLN A 389 25.49 -5.02 14.34
C GLN A 389 25.00 -6.47 14.57
N MET A 390 25.58 -7.16 15.56
CA MET A 390 25.20 -8.53 15.91
C MET A 390 23.75 -8.61 16.41
N ILE A 391 23.31 -7.64 17.23
CA ILE A 391 21.91 -7.55 17.69
C ILE A 391 20.96 -7.30 16.50
N CYS A 392 21.33 -6.39 15.60
CA CYS A 392 20.57 -6.11 14.39
C CYS A 392 20.47 -7.34 13.48
N ASP A 393 21.57 -8.07 13.29
CA ASP A 393 21.63 -9.24 12.41
C ASP A 393 20.69 -10.38 12.89
N VAL A 394 20.50 -10.53 14.20
CA VAL A 394 19.50 -11.47 14.74
C VAL A 394 18.09 -11.06 14.32
N SER A 395 17.72 -9.78 14.51
CA SER A 395 16.39 -9.28 14.06
C SER A 395 16.21 -9.38 12.55
N ARG A 396 17.26 -9.09 11.77
CA ARG A 396 17.22 -9.16 10.30
C ARG A 396 16.91 -10.57 9.80
N LYS A 397 17.46 -11.60 10.45
CA LYS A 397 17.13 -13.00 10.12
C LYS A 397 15.65 -13.29 10.33
N ASP A 398 15.08 -12.84 11.44
CA ASP A 398 13.64 -13.02 11.71
C ASP A 398 12.77 -12.26 10.71
N PHE A 399 13.13 -11.01 10.38
CA PHE A 399 12.41 -10.22 9.39
C PHE A 399 12.51 -10.84 7.99
N SER A 400 13.69 -11.32 7.59
CA SER A 400 13.88 -11.99 6.30
C SER A 400 12.96 -13.19 6.16
N ARG A 401 12.84 -14.03 7.19
CA ARG A 401 11.91 -15.18 7.17
C ARG A 401 10.46 -14.75 6.92
N ILE A 402 10.04 -13.61 7.45
CA ILE A 402 8.69 -13.06 7.22
C ILE A 402 8.58 -12.53 5.79
N TYR A 403 9.57 -11.75 5.33
CA TYR A 403 9.58 -11.20 3.97
C TYR A 403 9.61 -12.28 2.90
N ASP A 404 10.43 -13.32 3.08
CA ASP A 404 10.51 -14.47 2.16
C ASP A 404 9.17 -15.21 2.08
N ARG A 405 8.49 -15.41 3.21
CA ARG A 405 7.17 -16.04 3.25
C ARG A 405 6.07 -15.20 2.59
N LEU A 406 6.23 -13.88 2.57
CA LEU A 406 5.30 -12.94 1.97
C LEU A 406 5.68 -12.55 0.53
N ASP A 407 6.80 -13.08 0.01
CA ASP A 407 7.36 -12.70 -1.30
C ASP A 407 7.64 -11.19 -1.40
N VAL A 408 8.21 -10.60 -0.35
CA VAL A 408 8.52 -9.17 -0.26
C VAL A 408 10.01 -8.96 -0.47
N THR A 409 10.37 -8.15 -1.46
CA THR A 409 11.74 -7.66 -1.65
C THR A 409 11.82 -6.24 -1.12
N ILE A 410 12.72 -5.91 -0.19
CA ILE A 410 12.80 -4.55 0.36
C ILE A 410 14.24 -4.19 0.72
N ILE A 411 14.64 -2.93 0.52
CA ILE A 411 15.99 -2.46 0.85
C ILE A 411 15.97 -1.84 2.24
N GLU A 412 16.78 -2.39 3.14
CA GLU A 412 16.95 -1.85 4.49
C GLU A 412 17.68 -0.51 4.46
N ARG A 413 17.06 0.53 5.04
CA ARG A 413 17.67 1.82 5.28
C ARG A 413 17.08 2.47 6.54
N GLY A 414 17.56 1.99 7.68
CA GLY A 414 17.13 2.41 9.01
C GLY A 414 17.54 3.82 9.40
N GLU A 415 17.17 4.21 10.62
CA GLU A 415 17.53 5.48 11.25
C GLU A 415 19.05 5.67 11.35
N SER A 416 19.80 4.59 11.57
CA SER A 416 21.26 4.59 11.71
C SER A 416 21.97 5.18 10.48
N PHE A 417 21.43 4.93 9.27
CA PHE A 417 21.96 5.41 8.01
C PHE A 417 22.00 6.94 7.95
N TYR A 418 20.99 7.60 8.51
CA TYR A 418 20.84 9.05 8.44
C TYR A 418 21.55 9.77 9.58
N HIS A 419 22.05 9.05 10.61
CA HIS A 419 22.62 9.66 11.81
C HIS A 419 23.77 10.63 11.50
N LYS A 420 24.67 10.27 10.58
CA LYS A 420 25.79 11.13 10.15
C LYS A 420 25.34 12.39 9.40
N LEU A 421 24.12 12.40 8.85
CA LEU A 421 23.56 13.51 8.11
C LEU A 421 22.78 14.48 9.01
N MET A 422 22.28 14.00 10.16
CA MET A 422 21.47 14.79 11.09
C MET A 422 22.12 16.12 11.52
N PRO A 423 23.42 16.18 11.91
CA PRO A 423 24.05 17.45 12.30
C PRO A 423 23.99 18.51 11.20
N LYS A 424 24.25 18.10 9.95
CA LYS A 424 24.20 18.99 8.78
C LYS A 424 22.80 19.55 8.56
N ILE A 425 21.76 18.74 8.75
CA ILE A 425 20.37 19.18 8.62
C ILE A 425 20.03 20.23 9.67
N VAL A 426 20.43 20.01 10.92
CA VAL A 426 20.17 20.96 12.00
C VAL A 426 20.86 22.29 11.71
N SER A 427 22.13 22.28 11.34
CA SER A 427 22.87 23.51 11.00
C SER A 427 22.22 24.28 9.85
N GLU A 428 21.79 23.60 8.78
CA GLU A 428 21.11 24.26 7.66
C GLU A 428 19.75 24.86 8.06
N LEU A 429 19.00 24.20 8.94
CA LEU A 429 17.72 24.73 9.44
C LEU A 429 17.94 25.96 10.33
N GLU A 430 19.02 25.97 11.12
CA GLU A 430 19.43 27.12 11.92
C GLU A 430 19.85 28.31 11.05
N GLU A 431 20.70 28.09 10.05
CA GLU A 431 21.17 29.12 9.11
C GLU A 431 20.01 29.78 8.34
N ARG A 432 18.95 29.00 8.04
CA ARG A 432 17.75 29.50 7.37
C ARG A 432 16.73 30.15 8.31
N GLY A 433 16.99 30.18 9.61
CA GLY A 433 16.12 30.82 10.60
C GLY A 433 14.83 30.04 10.91
N PHE A 434 14.79 28.73 10.64
CA PHE A 434 13.62 27.89 10.92
C PHE A 434 13.61 27.29 12.34
N ILE A 435 14.73 27.39 13.06
CA ILE A 435 14.90 26.85 14.42
C ILE A 435 14.69 27.95 15.46
N LYS A 436 13.89 27.63 16.49
CA LYS A 436 13.77 28.40 17.72
C LYS A 436 14.35 27.59 18.88
N ASN A 437 15.08 28.28 19.75
CA ASN A 437 15.62 27.69 20.97
C ASN A 437 14.67 27.92 22.13
N GLU A 438 14.21 26.86 22.79
CA GLU A 438 13.27 26.92 23.93
C GLU A 438 13.62 25.83 24.95
N ASP A 439 13.86 26.20 26.21
CA ASP A 439 14.30 25.29 27.30
C ASP A 439 15.52 24.42 26.95
N GLY A 440 16.47 24.97 26.19
CA GLY A 440 17.65 24.23 25.71
C GLY A 440 17.37 23.24 24.59
N ARG A 441 16.12 23.17 24.08
CA ARG A 441 15.72 22.36 22.93
C ARG A 441 15.73 23.21 21.66
N LYS A 442 16.03 22.58 20.52
CA LYS A 442 15.90 23.18 19.19
C LYS A 442 14.59 22.74 18.56
N LEU A 443 13.65 23.68 18.44
CA LEU A 443 12.30 23.45 17.92
C LEU A 443 12.15 24.05 16.52
N MET A 444 11.49 23.33 15.63
CA MET A 444 11.12 23.81 14.30
C MET A 444 9.61 24.00 14.26
N PHE A 445 9.13 25.17 13.81
CA PHE A 445 7.71 25.47 13.69
C PHE A 445 7.30 25.50 12.21
N PRO A 446 6.55 24.50 11.74
CA PRO A 446 6.09 24.47 10.35
C PRO A 446 5.05 25.54 10.09
N THR A 447 5.03 26.08 8.87
CA THR A 447 4.11 27.16 8.51
C THR A 447 2.67 26.69 8.62
N GLY A 448 1.87 27.34 9.47
CA GLY A 448 0.46 27.02 9.67
C GLY A 448 0.19 25.88 10.67
N CYS A 449 1.19 25.46 11.45
CA CYS A 449 1.03 24.48 12.52
C CYS A 449 1.50 25.05 13.86
N ASP A 450 0.69 24.85 14.91
CA ASP A 450 1.02 25.27 16.28
C ASP A 450 1.89 24.24 17.01
N ILE A 451 2.03 23.03 16.45
CA ILE A 451 2.80 21.93 17.06
C ILE A 451 4.23 21.97 16.49
N PRO A 452 5.25 22.21 17.34
CA PRO A 452 6.64 22.21 16.91
C PRO A 452 7.18 20.79 16.74
N LEU A 453 8.10 20.63 15.79
CA LEU A 453 8.97 19.46 15.70
C LEU A 453 10.16 19.68 16.62
N THR A 454 10.50 18.69 17.44
CA THR A 454 11.65 18.78 18.35
C THR A 454 12.87 18.19 17.66
N VAL A 455 13.74 19.01 17.08
CA VAL A 455 14.90 18.56 16.30
C VAL A 455 16.07 18.19 17.22
N VAL A 456 16.30 18.95 18.30
CA VAL A 456 17.34 18.61 19.28
C VAL A 456 16.76 18.74 20.68
N LYS A 457 16.97 17.72 21.51
CA LYS A 457 16.59 17.72 22.93
C LYS A 457 17.54 18.61 23.75
N SER A 458 17.20 18.83 25.02
CA SER A 458 18.02 19.61 25.96
C SER A 458 19.38 18.97 26.26
N ASP A 459 19.51 17.66 26.10
CA ASP A 459 20.75 16.90 26.26
C ASP A 459 21.62 16.90 24.98
N GLY A 460 21.20 17.60 23.92
CA GLY A 460 21.89 17.61 22.62
C GLY A 460 21.57 16.41 21.73
N GLY A 461 20.76 15.45 22.20
CA GLY A 461 20.38 14.27 21.44
C GLY A 461 19.37 14.56 20.33
N TYR A 462 19.54 13.89 19.19
CA TYR A 462 18.59 13.92 18.08
C TYR A 462 17.35 13.07 18.36
N THR A 463 16.28 13.36 17.63
CA THR A 463 14.96 12.71 17.76
C THR A 463 14.54 12.04 16.45
N TYR A 464 13.40 11.34 16.51
CA TYR A 464 12.67 10.86 15.34
C TYR A 464 12.26 11.98 14.37
N ASP A 465 12.11 13.22 14.85
CA ASP A 465 11.91 14.38 13.97
C ASP A 465 13.11 14.64 13.08
N THR A 466 14.30 14.44 13.62
CA THR A 466 15.54 14.71 12.91
C THR A 466 15.86 13.62 11.91
N SER A 467 15.66 12.35 12.29
CA SER A 467 15.87 11.21 11.40
C SER A 467 14.96 11.29 10.19
N ASP A 468 13.67 11.54 10.38
CA ASP A 468 12.71 11.64 9.29
C ASP A 468 13.00 12.83 8.36
N LEU A 469 13.39 13.99 8.90
CA LEU A 469 13.77 15.16 8.10
C LEU A 469 15.03 14.87 7.27
N ALA A 470 16.03 14.22 7.87
CA ALA A 470 17.23 13.78 7.16
C ALA A 470 16.91 12.75 6.08
N ALA A 471 16.03 11.79 6.37
CA ALA A 471 15.60 10.76 5.44
C ALA A 471 14.84 11.35 4.25
N LEU A 472 13.92 12.28 4.52
CA LEU A 472 13.17 12.95 3.47
C LEU A 472 14.08 13.78 2.57
N LYS A 473 15.01 14.58 3.14
CA LYS A 473 15.97 15.32 2.32
C LYS A 473 16.84 14.39 1.47
N TYR A 474 17.31 13.29 2.05
CA TYR A 474 18.11 12.31 1.32
C TYR A 474 17.33 11.74 0.12
N ARG A 475 16.05 11.39 0.30
CA ARG A 475 15.19 10.87 -0.75
C ARG A 475 14.94 11.89 -1.88
N LEU A 476 14.88 13.18 -1.54
CA LEU A 476 14.70 14.26 -2.50
C LEU A 476 16.00 14.60 -3.27
N GLU A 477 17.12 14.74 -2.58
CA GLU A 477 18.36 15.24 -3.18
C GLU A 477 19.25 14.14 -3.74
N VAL A 478 19.35 13.00 -3.05
CA VAL A 478 20.25 11.90 -3.39
C VAL A 478 19.51 10.84 -4.20
N ASP A 479 18.40 10.31 -3.67
CA ASP A 479 17.62 9.32 -4.44
C ASP A 479 16.94 9.98 -5.65
N LYS A 480 16.79 11.31 -5.66
CA LYS A 480 16.09 12.08 -6.71
C LYS A 480 14.71 11.51 -6.99
N ALA A 481 13.99 11.16 -5.93
CA ALA A 481 12.61 10.74 -6.03
C ALA A 481 11.81 11.82 -6.76
N ASP A 482 10.82 11.45 -7.57
CA ASP A 482 9.77 12.36 -8.03
C ASP A 482 8.57 12.30 -7.07
N TRP A 483 8.31 11.10 -6.55
CA TRP A 483 7.22 10.77 -5.64
C TRP A 483 7.79 10.02 -4.45
N ILE A 484 7.34 10.37 -3.25
CA ILE A 484 7.68 9.66 -2.03
C ILE A 484 6.35 9.28 -1.35
N ILE A 485 6.19 7.99 -1.08
CA ILE A 485 5.01 7.38 -0.49
C ILE A 485 5.38 6.82 0.89
N TYR A 486 4.75 7.34 1.93
CA TYR A 486 4.87 6.80 3.28
C TYR A 486 3.65 5.93 3.60
N VAL A 487 3.89 4.66 3.96
CA VAL A 487 2.85 3.70 4.32
C VAL A 487 2.94 3.43 5.83
N VAL A 488 2.20 4.23 6.60
CA VAL A 488 2.23 4.20 8.06
C VAL A 488 0.82 4.17 8.65
N ASP A 489 0.73 3.89 9.95
CA ASP A 489 -0.53 3.95 10.70
C ASP A 489 -1.14 5.37 10.69
N SER A 490 -2.47 5.45 10.64
CA SER A 490 -3.18 6.73 10.62
C SER A 490 -2.87 7.66 11.80
N GLY A 491 -2.45 7.12 12.96
CA GLY A 491 -2.06 7.93 14.13
C GLY A 491 -0.83 8.80 13.88
N GLN A 492 -0.03 8.50 12.85
CA GLN A 492 1.15 9.28 12.45
C GLN A 492 0.83 10.37 11.40
N SER A 493 -0.44 10.55 11.04
CA SER A 493 -0.82 11.48 9.96
C SER A 493 -0.43 12.92 10.26
N LEU A 494 -0.70 13.39 11.49
CA LEU A 494 -0.39 14.77 11.91
C LEU A 494 1.12 15.04 11.88
N HIS A 495 1.89 14.09 12.40
CA HIS A 495 3.36 14.13 12.42
C HIS A 495 3.94 14.27 11.01
N LEU A 496 3.45 13.48 10.06
CA LEU A 496 3.87 13.57 8.67
C LEU A 496 3.37 14.85 8.01
N GLU A 497 2.11 15.25 8.18
CA GLU A 497 1.56 16.50 7.62
C GLU A 497 2.37 17.73 8.03
N VAL A 498 2.71 17.83 9.31
CA VAL A 498 3.53 18.91 9.89
C VAL A 498 4.93 18.95 9.24
N LYS A 499 5.56 17.79 9.03
CA LYS A 499 6.85 17.68 8.30
C LYS A 499 6.73 18.02 6.82
N LEU A 500 5.66 17.60 6.17
CA LEU A 500 5.39 17.85 4.76
C LEU A 500 5.14 19.34 4.49
N LEU A 501 4.40 20.01 5.36
CA LEU A 501 4.16 21.46 5.31
C LEU A 501 5.46 22.26 5.44
N SER A 502 6.38 21.79 6.29
CA SER A 502 7.74 22.35 6.43
C SER A 502 8.53 22.32 5.12
N ILE A 503 8.34 21.24 4.34
CA ILE A 503 9.13 20.93 3.14
C ILE A 503 8.41 21.30 1.84
N LEU A 504 7.11 21.61 1.85
CA LEU A 504 6.41 22.13 0.67
C LEU A 504 7.04 23.43 0.11
N PHE A 505 7.85 24.12 0.91
CA PHE A 505 8.74 25.21 0.50
C PHE A 505 9.90 24.76 -0.43
N VAL A 506 10.23 23.47 -0.43
CA VAL A 506 11.28 22.77 -1.21
C VAL A 506 10.63 21.67 -2.08
N ARG A 507 9.94 22.10 -3.14
CA ARG A 507 9.43 21.34 -4.32
C ARG A 507 9.45 19.78 -4.28
N GLN A 508 8.26 19.15 -4.18
CA GLN A 508 7.80 17.90 -4.87
C GLN A 508 6.46 17.39 -4.28
N LYS A 509 5.80 16.39 -4.89
CA LYS A 509 4.52 15.82 -4.40
C LYS A 509 4.77 14.61 -3.50
N LEU A 510 4.54 14.80 -2.21
CA LEU A 510 4.53 13.75 -1.19
C LEU A 510 3.11 13.22 -1.01
N ARG A 511 2.94 11.89 -0.91
CA ARG A 511 1.64 11.27 -0.58
C ARG A 511 1.82 10.33 0.60
N TYR A 512 0.84 10.29 1.48
CA TYR A 512 0.77 9.35 2.59
C TYR A 512 -0.50 8.51 2.46
N PHE A 513 -0.37 7.21 2.70
CA PHE A 513 -1.50 6.27 2.71
C PHE A 513 -1.75 5.86 4.16
N ASN A 514 -2.82 6.37 4.73
CA ASN A 514 -3.26 6.03 6.08
C ASN A 514 -4.15 4.80 6.05
N TYR A 515 -4.05 4.00 7.09
CA TYR A 515 -4.93 2.87 7.31
C TYR A 515 -5.35 2.82 8.79
N ILE A 516 -6.63 2.53 9.05
CA ILE A 516 -7.26 2.58 10.38
C ILE A 516 -6.96 1.29 11.15
N LYS A 517 -6.45 1.38 12.39
CA LYS A 517 -6.10 0.24 13.27
C LYS A 517 -7.07 -0.93 13.21
#